data_AF-A0A1J3K0V3-F1
#
_entry.id   AF-A0A1J3K0V3-F1
#
_cell.length_a   1.000
_cell.length_b   1.000
_cell.length_c   1.000
_cell.angle_alpha   90.00
_cell.angle_beta   90.00
_cell.angle_gamma   90.00
#
_symmetry.space_group_name_H-M   'P 1'
#
loop_
_entity.id
_entity.type
_entity.pdbx_description
1 polymer ?
#
loop_
_entity_poly.entity_id
_entity_poly.type
_entity_poly.pdbx_seq_one_letter_code
_entity_poly.pdbx_strand_id
1 'polypeptide(L)'
;MGNCIAINFDFNDQTLSRIFGFLGGKGYIRNLRDNLRYLRREIENLKLTQQEVKEKVARDKAQPRKRLWLNRVEETDREFNDLRRTSDDHLKELFLCDLCSINVCSSYYYGERVFLLLEDIKRLNQEGEDLISEDQRQQPQQVQRQQPQAGQIQQPQAGQRQPPVVTSQGCMFNVGNLKISGEDKATYWTFMSITESANESAFEVAKMRECYYLDVRGKFNTEKLTSGTRYEVVFVVKVEDTMSTWKFPAKVHLMVPGNPLQERELHFDDLQRNEWVEIQAGVFVAPPLKKEVEFRLYQKRPHEMTGLVVKGAIVRPME
;
A
#
# COMPACT_ATOMS: atom_id res chain seq x y z
N MET A 1 27.97 -38.85 11.19
CA MET A 1 28.14 -38.69 9.73
C MET A 1 26.85 -38.10 9.18
N GLY A 2 26.87 -36.79 8.92
CA GLY A 2 25.78 -36.04 8.28
C GLY A 2 26.46 -34.93 7.50
N ASN A 3 26.58 -35.14 6.19
CA ASN A 3 27.37 -34.34 5.26
C ASN A 3 26.56 -33.07 4.90
N CYS A 4 26.94 -31.91 5.42
CA CYS A 4 26.39 -30.64 4.97
C CYS A 4 27.21 -30.16 3.78
N ILE A 5 26.65 -30.26 2.57
CA ILE A 5 27.22 -29.70 1.37
C ILE A 5 27.15 -28.17 1.51
N ALA A 6 28.29 -27.55 1.81
CA ALA A 6 28.46 -26.11 1.65
C ALA A 6 28.53 -25.81 0.15
N ILE A 7 27.46 -25.25 -0.40
CA ILE A 7 27.47 -24.72 -1.77
C ILE A 7 28.19 -23.37 -1.69
N ASN A 8 29.52 -23.38 -1.85
CA ASN A 8 30.29 -22.15 -2.02
C ASN A 8 29.95 -21.56 -3.40
N PHE A 9 29.18 -20.48 -3.41
CA PHE A 9 29.10 -19.61 -4.59
C PHE A 9 30.33 -18.72 -4.59
N ASP A 10 31.23 -18.98 -5.54
CA ASP A 10 32.44 -18.18 -5.76
C ASP A 10 32.04 -16.89 -6.51
N PHE A 11 31.58 -15.89 -5.75
CA PHE A 11 31.20 -14.59 -6.32
C PHE A 11 32.47 -13.77 -6.60
N ASN A 12 32.86 -13.69 -7.86
CA ASN A 12 33.97 -12.82 -8.30
C ASN A 12 33.67 -11.33 -8.00
N ASP A 13 34.72 -10.59 -7.65
CA ASP A 13 34.79 -9.17 -7.22
C ASP A 13 34.15 -8.19 -8.23
N GLN A 14 34.15 -8.53 -9.53
CA GLN A 14 33.42 -7.77 -10.57
C GLN A 14 31.89 -7.91 -10.48
N THR A 15 31.38 -9.03 -9.98
CA THR A 15 29.94 -9.28 -9.81
C THR A 15 29.46 -8.61 -8.53
N LEU A 16 30.26 -8.68 -7.46
CA LEU A 16 30.02 -7.98 -6.22
C LEU A 16 30.07 -6.46 -6.41
N SER A 17 31.06 -5.90 -7.12
CA SER A 17 31.11 -4.45 -7.39
C SER A 17 29.94 -3.97 -8.28
N ARG A 18 29.43 -4.80 -9.20
CA ARG A 18 28.20 -4.50 -9.95
C ARG A 18 26.95 -4.57 -9.07
N ILE A 19 26.85 -5.55 -8.17
CA ILE A 19 25.75 -5.67 -7.20
C ILE A 19 25.78 -4.54 -6.17
N PHE A 20 26.96 -4.16 -5.66
CA PHE A 20 27.13 -3.03 -4.75
C PHE A 20 26.90 -1.68 -5.47
N GLY A 21 27.27 -1.57 -6.75
CA GLY A 21 26.92 -0.43 -7.60
C GLY A 21 25.42 -0.31 -7.88
N PHE A 22 24.72 -1.45 -8.00
CA PHE A 22 23.28 -1.52 -8.28
C PHE A 22 22.41 -1.34 -7.02
N LEU A 23 22.78 -1.97 -5.90
CA LEU A 23 22.10 -1.87 -4.61
C LEU A 23 22.45 -0.58 -3.84
N GLY A 24 23.53 0.10 -4.23
CA GLY A 24 23.96 1.39 -3.65
C GLY A 24 23.07 2.58 -4.02
N GLY A 25 22.19 2.45 -5.02
CA GLY A 25 21.42 3.57 -5.58
C GLY A 25 20.40 4.24 -4.66
N LYS A 26 19.90 3.53 -3.63
CA LYS A 26 18.94 4.10 -2.64
C LYS A 26 19.52 4.23 -1.22
N GLY A 27 20.74 3.76 -1.00
CA GLY A 27 21.45 3.91 0.27
C GLY A 27 20.84 3.16 1.47
N TYR A 28 19.92 2.19 1.28
CA TYR A 28 19.25 1.51 2.39
C TYR A 28 20.20 0.76 3.32
N ILE A 29 21.25 0.14 2.77
CA ILE A 29 22.30 -0.52 3.56
C ILE A 29 23.22 0.54 4.19
N ARG A 30 23.65 1.55 3.42
CA ARG A 30 24.58 2.60 3.87
C ARG A 30 24.01 3.46 4.99
N ASN A 31 22.71 3.77 4.92
CA ASN A 31 21.99 4.61 5.86
C ASN A 31 21.23 3.79 6.91
N LEU A 32 21.33 2.46 6.89
CA LEU A 32 20.58 1.57 7.77
C LEU A 32 20.77 1.91 9.25
N ARG A 33 22.03 2.14 9.64
CA ARG A 33 22.39 2.46 11.02
C ARG A 33 21.74 3.76 11.50
N ASP A 34 21.76 4.78 10.66
CA ASP A 34 21.17 6.07 10.98
C ASP A 34 19.64 5.99 10.94
N ASN A 35 19.07 5.33 9.93
CA ASN A 35 17.63 5.08 9.82
C ASN A 35 17.10 4.32 11.04
N LEU A 36 17.82 3.32 11.57
CA LEU A 36 17.46 2.62 12.81
C LEU A 36 17.47 3.55 14.03
N ARG A 37 18.44 4.47 14.11
CA ARG A 37 18.51 5.46 15.18
C ARG A 37 17.33 6.44 15.09
N TYR A 38 17.01 6.92 13.89
CA TYR A 38 15.85 7.77 13.65
C TYR A 38 14.54 7.03 13.94
N LEU A 39 14.41 5.79 13.48
CA LEU A 39 13.23 4.96 13.70
C LEU A 39 12.93 4.79 15.19
N ARG A 40 13.96 4.52 16.01
CA ARG A 40 13.84 4.42 17.46
C ARG A 40 13.35 5.73 18.10
N ARG A 41 13.85 6.88 17.63
CA ARG A 41 13.42 8.18 18.15
C ARG A 41 11.98 8.51 17.74
N GLU A 42 11.64 8.29 16.48
CA GLU A 42 10.33 8.65 15.95
C GLU A 42 9.20 7.78 16.54
N ILE A 43 9.47 6.50 16.86
CA ILE A 43 8.49 5.66 17.56
C ILE A 43 8.29 6.09 19.02
N GLU A 44 9.33 6.61 19.68
CA GLU A 44 9.21 7.18 21.03
C GLU A 44 8.34 8.45 21.01
N ASN A 45 8.58 9.34 20.05
CA ASN A 45 7.72 10.51 19.83
C ASN A 45 6.27 10.09 19.57
N LEU A 46 6.06 9.09 18.69
CA LEU A 46 4.72 8.61 18.36
C LEU A 46 4.00 8.05 19.59
N LYS A 47 4.70 7.40 20.51
CA LYS A 47 4.13 6.92 21.78
C LYS A 47 3.71 8.05 22.71
N LEU A 48 4.45 9.17 22.74
CA LEU A 48 4.05 10.36 23.49
C LEU A 48 2.76 10.96 22.92
N THR A 49 2.70 11.18 21.60
CA THR A 49 1.51 11.66 20.90
C THR A 49 0.33 10.67 21.08
N GLN A 50 0.60 9.36 21.05
CA GLN A 50 -0.40 8.32 21.29
C GLN A 50 -1.03 8.43 22.67
N GLN A 51 -0.21 8.65 23.71
CA GLN A 51 -0.69 8.78 25.08
C GLN A 51 -1.58 10.03 25.23
N GLU A 52 -1.16 11.16 24.66
CA GLU A 52 -1.94 12.40 24.71
C GLU A 52 -3.31 12.24 24.01
N VAL A 53 -3.34 11.58 22.84
CA VAL A 53 -4.58 11.29 22.13
C VAL A 53 -5.45 10.29 22.89
N LYS A 54 -4.88 9.26 23.54
CA LYS A 54 -5.61 8.30 24.39
C LYS A 54 -6.30 9.00 25.55
N GLU A 55 -5.61 9.90 26.23
CA GLU A 55 -6.18 10.71 27.32
C GLU A 55 -7.31 11.62 26.84
N LYS A 56 -7.21 12.18 25.63
CA LYS A 56 -8.28 12.99 25.02
C LYS A 56 -9.50 12.15 24.62
N VAL A 57 -9.29 10.98 24.02
CA VAL A 57 -10.37 10.04 23.65
C VAL A 57 -11.10 9.48 24.87
N ALA A 58 -10.42 9.35 26.01
CA ALA A 58 -11.05 8.95 27.27
C ALA A 58 -12.00 10.03 27.83
N ARG A 59 -11.73 11.31 27.55
CA ARG A 59 -12.56 12.46 27.99
C ARG A 59 -13.77 12.68 27.07
N ASP A 60 -13.60 12.55 25.76
CA ASP A 60 -14.68 12.75 24.77
C ASP A 60 -15.14 11.45 24.10
N LYS A 61 -16.42 11.08 24.34
CA LYS A 61 -16.97 9.77 23.93
C LYS A 61 -17.15 9.57 22.41
N ALA A 62 -17.07 10.62 21.59
CA ALA A 62 -17.40 10.56 20.16
C ALA A 62 -16.26 11.03 19.24
N GLN A 63 -15.15 10.29 19.19
CA GLN A 63 -14.00 10.61 18.33
C GLN A 63 -13.52 9.40 17.50
N PRO A 64 -14.29 8.93 16.50
CA PRO A 64 -13.96 7.75 15.69
C PRO A 64 -12.66 7.91 14.88
N ARG A 65 -12.33 9.13 14.44
CA ARG A 65 -11.07 9.42 13.73
C ARG A 65 -9.84 9.22 14.62
N LYS A 66 -9.88 9.72 15.86
CA LYS A 66 -8.82 9.52 16.86
C LYS A 66 -8.67 8.04 17.21
N ARG A 67 -9.76 7.27 17.33
CA ARG A 67 -9.72 5.80 17.55
C ARG A 67 -9.08 5.04 16.39
N LEU A 68 -9.42 5.40 15.15
CA LEU A 68 -8.83 4.77 13.96
C LEU A 68 -7.33 5.04 13.87
N TRP A 69 -6.89 6.27 14.20
CA TRP A 69 -5.47 6.62 14.28
C TRP A 69 -4.76 5.79 15.37
N LEU A 70 -5.33 5.66 16.56
CA LEU A 70 -4.77 4.83 17.64
C LEU A 70 -4.55 3.36 17.22
N ASN A 71 -5.50 2.76 16.49
CA ASN A 71 -5.36 1.39 15.98
C ASN A 71 -4.19 1.25 14.99
N ARG A 72 -3.97 2.26 14.14
CA ARG A 72 -2.83 2.27 13.20
C ARG A 72 -1.51 2.39 13.96
N VAL A 73 -1.44 3.24 14.98
CA VAL A 73 -0.26 3.34 15.84
C VAL A 73 0.07 2.01 16.53
N GLU A 74 -0.94 1.26 16.97
CA GLU A 74 -0.75 -0.07 17.58
C GLU A 74 -0.34 -1.16 16.57
N GLU A 75 -0.73 -1.03 15.30
CA GLU A 75 -0.22 -1.89 14.21
C GLU A 75 1.25 -1.56 13.90
N THR A 76 1.58 -0.29 13.77
CA THR A 76 2.96 0.18 13.55
C THR A 76 3.91 -0.17 14.70
N ASP A 77 3.47 -0.10 15.96
CA ASP A 77 4.30 -0.53 17.10
C ASP A 77 4.54 -2.05 17.10
N ARG A 78 3.57 -2.85 16.64
CA ARG A 78 3.77 -4.30 16.44
C ARG A 78 4.80 -4.58 15.35
N GLU A 79 4.71 -3.87 14.22
CA GLU A 79 5.67 -3.99 13.13
C GLU A 79 7.08 -3.53 13.54
N PHE A 80 7.20 -2.48 14.35
CA PHE A 80 8.48 -2.06 14.94
C PHE A 80 9.07 -3.14 15.86
N ASN A 81 8.25 -3.76 16.71
CA ASN A 81 8.73 -4.82 17.61
C ASN A 81 9.14 -6.09 16.87
N ASP A 82 8.43 -6.45 15.79
CA ASP A 82 8.81 -7.54 14.88
C ASP A 82 10.15 -7.24 14.17
N LEU A 83 10.30 -6.02 13.65
CA LEU A 83 11.53 -5.56 13.03
C LEU A 83 12.70 -5.58 14.02
N ARG A 84 12.47 -5.16 15.28
CA ARG A 84 13.49 -5.18 16.33
C ARG A 84 13.93 -6.59 16.70
N ARG A 85 13.00 -7.55 16.78
CA ARG A 85 13.35 -8.97 16.99
C ARG A 85 14.22 -9.49 15.86
N THR A 86 13.83 -9.19 14.62
CA THR A 86 14.63 -9.50 13.43
C THR A 86 16.01 -8.83 13.48
N SER A 87 16.07 -7.58 13.98
CA SER A 87 17.32 -6.83 14.17
C SER A 87 18.28 -7.48 15.14
N ASP A 88 17.80 -7.99 16.28
CA ASP A 88 18.65 -8.56 17.32
C ASP A 88 19.30 -9.87 16.87
N ASP A 89 18.69 -10.56 15.90
CA ASP A 89 19.24 -11.74 15.23
C ASP A 89 20.15 -11.36 14.05
N HIS A 90 19.68 -10.44 13.17
CA HIS A 90 20.38 -10.01 11.95
C HIS A 90 21.60 -9.13 12.24
N LEU A 91 21.57 -8.28 13.29
CA LEU A 91 22.70 -7.45 13.69
C LEU A 91 23.84 -8.26 14.30
N LYS A 92 23.55 -9.32 15.06
CA LYS A 92 24.60 -10.22 15.58
C LYS A 92 25.36 -10.88 14.43
N GLU A 93 24.68 -11.24 13.35
CA GLU A 93 25.28 -11.74 12.12
C GLU A 93 26.07 -10.64 11.36
N LEU A 94 25.52 -9.42 11.27
CA LEU A 94 26.14 -8.26 10.62
C LEU A 94 27.42 -7.74 11.30
N PHE A 95 27.50 -7.82 12.64
CA PHE A 95 28.67 -7.35 13.40
C PHE A 95 29.81 -8.38 13.48
N LEU A 96 29.60 -9.63 13.02
CA LEU A 96 30.57 -10.72 13.10
C LEU A 96 31.39 -10.93 11.82
N CYS A 97 31.19 -10.16 10.74
CA CYS A 97 31.91 -10.38 9.49
C CYS A 97 32.37 -9.07 8.84
N ASP A 98 33.68 -8.99 8.57
CA ASP A 98 34.24 -8.16 7.50
C ASP A 98 33.70 -8.68 6.15
N LEU A 99 32.55 -8.14 5.74
CA LEU A 99 32.00 -8.04 4.37
C LEU A 99 31.94 -9.28 3.44
N CYS A 100 32.17 -10.51 3.88
CA CYS A 100 32.19 -11.68 2.96
C CYS A 100 31.28 -12.87 3.31
N SER A 101 30.32 -12.78 4.23
CA SER A 101 29.41 -13.93 4.50
C SER A 101 27.95 -13.58 4.75
N ILE A 102 27.54 -12.33 4.63
CA ILE A 102 26.16 -11.91 4.85
C ILE A 102 25.48 -11.75 3.49
N ASN A 103 24.34 -12.40 3.32
CA ASN A 103 23.47 -12.27 2.16
C ASN A 103 23.08 -10.78 1.98
N VAL A 104 23.75 -10.08 1.07
CA VAL A 104 23.59 -8.64 0.80
C VAL A 104 22.13 -8.28 0.52
N CYS A 105 21.37 -9.19 -0.09
CA CYS A 105 19.94 -9.03 -0.34
C CYS A 105 19.13 -8.98 0.97
N SER A 106 19.40 -9.85 1.94
CA SER A 106 18.71 -9.82 3.25
C SER A 106 18.93 -8.52 3.99
N SER A 107 20.15 -7.99 3.96
CA SER A 107 20.49 -6.69 4.56
C SER A 107 19.86 -5.51 3.81
N TYR A 108 19.73 -5.61 2.49
CA TYR A 108 18.97 -4.65 1.69
C TYR A 108 17.50 -4.63 2.06
N TYR A 109 16.83 -5.80 2.08
CA TYR A 109 15.41 -5.93 2.44
C TYR A 109 15.14 -5.48 3.88
N TYR A 110 16.05 -5.79 4.80
CA TYR A 110 15.95 -5.29 6.17
C TYR A 110 16.04 -3.75 6.21
N GLY A 111 16.97 -3.15 5.46
CA GLY A 111 17.09 -1.70 5.41
C GLY A 111 15.93 -0.99 4.71
N GLU A 112 15.31 -1.63 3.73
CA GLU A 112 14.08 -1.15 3.11
C GLU A 112 12.90 -1.19 4.11
N ARG A 113 12.74 -2.28 4.87
CA ARG A 113 11.71 -2.37 5.93
C ARG A 113 11.86 -1.25 6.97
N VAL A 114 13.09 -0.97 7.40
CA VAL A 114 13.39 0.13 8.33
C VAL A 114 12.98 1.47 7.75
N PHE A 115 13.27 1.70 6.46
CA PHE A 115 12.95 2.96 5.79
C PHE A 115 11.44 3.18 5.64
N LEU A 116 10.69 2.16 5.18
CA LEU A 116 9.24 2.25 4.99
C LEU A 116 8.52 2.47 6.33
N LEU A 117 8.93 1.74 7.37
CA LEU A 117 8.36 1.92 8.71
C LEU A 117 8.64 3.32 9.26
N LEU A 118 9.81 3.89 8.96
CA LEU A 118 10.14 5.26 9.33
C LEU A 118 9.26 6.29 8.60
N GLU A 119 8.94 6.08 7.31
CA GLU A 119 8.01 6.94 6.57
C GLU A 119 6.58 6.88 7.17
N ASP A 120 6.12 5.68 7.51
CA ASP A 120 4.80 5.49 8.12
C ASP A 120 4.69 6.14 9.50
N ILE A 121 5.72 6.03 10.35
CA ILE A 121 5.77 6.70 11.66
C ILE A 121 5.79 8.22 11.50
N LYS A 122 6.58 8.76 10.56
CA LYS A 122 6.59 10.21 10.29
C LYS A 122 5.20 10.73 9.91
N ARG A 123 4.49 9.99 9.04
CA ARG A 123 3.12 10.33 8.65
C ARG A 123 2.17 10.28 9.85
N LEU A 124 2.27 9.23 10.69
CA LEU A 124 1.45 9.11 11.88
C LEU A 124 1.73 10.20 12.92
N ASN A 125 2.98 10.62 13.09
CA ASN A 125 3.37 11.75 13.93
C ASN A 125 2.70 13.04 13.43
N GLN A 126 2.81 13.34 12.14
CA GLN A 126 2.14 14.52 11.57
C GLN A 126 0.61 14.48 11.74
N GLU A 127 -0.01 13.33 11.45
CA GLU A 127 -1.46 13.15 11.65
C GLU A 127 -1.85 13.32 13.13
N GLY A 128 -1.01 12.88 14.07
CA GLY A 128 -1.23 13.03 15.51
C GLY A 128 -1.16 14.49 15.97
N GLU A 129 -0.15 15.23 15.52
CA GLU A 129 -0.01 16.68 15.78
C GLU A 129 -1.19 17.48 15.20
N ASP A 130 -1.67 17.11 14.01
CA ASP A 130 -2.85 17.72 13.40
C ASP A 130 -4.10 17.49 14.26
N LEU A 131 -4.30 16.26 14.77
CA LEU A 131 -5.41 15.92 15.67
C LEU A 131 -5.32 16.64 17.02
N ILE A 132 -4.12 16.95 17.50
CA ILE A 132 -3.88 17.75 18.71
C ILE A 132 -4.19 19.23 18.44
N SER A 133 -3.78 19.75 17.29
CA SER A 133 -3.94 21.15 16.87
C SER A 133 -5.39 21.50 16.51
N GLU A 134 -6.16 20.56 15.95
CA GLU A 134 -7.60 20.71 15.70
C GLU A 134 -8.38 21.02 17.00
N ASP A 135 -7.98 20.44 18.13
CA ASP A 135 -8.59 20.68 19.45
C ASP A 135 -8.22 22.07 20.01
N GLN A 136 -6.98 22.52 19.82
CA GLN A 136 -6.53 23.83 20.31
C GLN A 136 -7.25 25.00 19.62
N ARG A 137 -7.69 24.81 18.37
CA ARG A 137 -8.50 25.81 17.64
C ARG A 137 -9.96 25.94 18.12
N GLN A 138 -10.44 25.04 18.98
CA GLN A 138 -11.80 25.09 19.54
C GLN A 138 -11.87 25.78 20.91
N GLN A 139 -10.75 26.25 21.48
CA GLN A 139 -10.77 27.12 22.66
C GLN A 139 -11.09 28.58 22.26
N PRO A 140 -12.03 29.27 22.95
CA PRO A 140 -12.34 30.65 22.62
C PRO A 140 -11.26 31.59 23.15
N GLN A 141 -10.35 32.03 22.28
CA GLN A 141 -9.57 33.25 22.51
C GLN A 141 -10.08 34.35 21.58
N GLN A 142 -10.67 35.39 22.19
CA GLN A 142 -10.94 36.65 21.52
C GLN A 142 -9.62 37.33 21.19
N VAL A 143 -9.24 37.35 19.91
CA VAL A 143 -8.23 38.29 19.40
C VAL A 143 -8.68 38.82 18.03
N GLN A 144 -8.58 40.14 17.94
CA GLN A 144 -9.15 41.04 16.94
C GLN A 144 -8.63 40.75 15.52
N ARG A 145 -9.54 40.58 14.55
CA ARG A 145 -9.21 40.46 13.13
C ARG A 145 -8.65 41.78 12.60
N GLN A 146 -7.41 41.76 12.12
CA GLN A 146 -7.00 42.58 10.97
C GLN A 146 -6.70 41.63 9.81
N GLN A 147 -7.29 41.90 8.65
CA GLN A 147 -7.06 41.15 7.41
C GLN A 147 -5.77 41.63 6.75
N PRO A 148 -4.89 40.73 6.30
CA PRO A 148 -4.02 40.99 5.15
C PRO A 148 -4.60 40.36 3.88
N GLN A 149 -4.41 41.11 2.79
CA GLN A 149 -4.91 40.86 1.44
C GLN A 149 -4.32 39.61 0.79
N ALA A 150 -5.10 39.04 -0.12
CA ALA A 150 -4.75 37.90 -0.95
C ALA A 150 -3.56 38.18 -1.88
N GLY A 151 -2.51 37.37 -1.75
CA GLY A 151 -1.50 37.13 -2.78
C GLY A 151 -1.58 35.67 -3.20
N GLN A 152 -1.98 35.42 -4.44
CA GLN A 152 -2.27 34.10 -5.00
C GLN A 152 -1.00 33.25 -5.13
N ILE A 153 -0.97 32.09 -4.48
CA ILE A 153 -0.10 30.99 -4.90
C ILE A 153 -0.97 30.10 -5.79
N GLN A 154 -0.70 30.13 -7.09
CA GLN A 154 -1.31 29.19 -8.04
C GLN A 154 -0.82 27.78 -7.69
N GLN A 155 -1.71 26.98 -7.12
CA GLN A 155 -1.54 25.53 -7.06
C GLN A 155 -1.53 25.00 -8.50
N PRO A 156 -0.63 24.07 -8.86
CA PRO A 156 -0.72 23.36 -10.12
C PRO A 156 -2.07 22.63 -10.15
N GLN A 157 -2.87 22.90 -11.17
CA GLN A 157 -4.16 22.24 -11.37
C GLN A 157 -3.92 20.74 -11.56
N ALA A 158 -4.22 19.94 -10.54
CA ALA A 158 -4.43 18.51 -10.70
C ALA A 158 -5.63 18.35 -11.64
N GLY A 159 -5.39 17.79 -12.84
CA GLY A 159 -6.45 17.47 -13.79
C GLY A 159 -7.59 16.75 -13.07
N GLN A 160 -8.81 17.24 -13.22
CA GLN A 160 -9.99 16.68 -12.58
C GLN A 160 -10.20 15.24 -13.08
N ARG A 161 -9.74 14.25 -12.31
CA ARG A 161 -10.04 12.83 -12.55
C ARG A 161 -11.52 12.61 -12.21
N GLN A 162 -12.31 12.22 -13.20
CA GLN A 162 -13.75 12.00 -13.01
C GLN A 162 -13.98 10.82 -12.05
N PRO A 163 -14.79 10.98 -10.98
CA PRO A 163 -15.13 9.87 -10.10
C PRO A 163 -15.96 8.82 -10.85
N PRO A 164 -15.88 7.53 -10.46
CA PRO A 164 -16.63 6.47 -11.11
C PRO A 164 -18.14 6.74 -11.00
N VAL A 165 -18.85 6.65 -12.12
CA VAL A 165 -20.30 6.85 -12.15
C VAL A 165 -20.97 5.54 -11.77
N VAL A 166 -21.45 5.47 -10.52
CA VAL A 166 -22.27 4.33 -10.06
C VAL A 166 -23.71 4.51 -10.55
N THR A 167 -24.30 3.45 -11.11
CA THR A 167 -25.69 3.40 -11.58
C THR A 167 -26.40 2.17 -11.02
N SER A 168 -27.71 2.06 -11.24
CA SER A 168 -28.50 0.87 -10.87
C SER A 168 -28.03 -0.40 -11.59
N GLN A 169 -27.36 -0.26 -12.73
CA GLN A 169 -26.79 -1.37 -13.52
C GLN A 169 -25.37 -1.74 -13.09
N GLY A 170 -24.81 -1.07 -12.08
CA GLY A 170 -23.45 -1.30 -11.60
C GLY A 170 -22.52 -0.11 -11.82
N CYS A 171 -21.22 -0.35 -11.83
CA CYS A 171 -20.21 0.67 -12.10
C CYS A 171 -18.92 0.08 -12.66
N MET A 172 -18.24 0.87 -13.48
CA MET A 172 -16.89 0.59 -13.95
C MET A 172 -15.92 1.53 -13.23
N PHE A 173 -14.85 0.97 -12.68
CA PHE A 173 -13.69 1.70 -12.21
C PHE A 173 -12.61 1.53 -13.27
N ASN A 174 -12.29 2.61 -13.98
CA ASN A 174 -11.05 2.64 -14.75
C ASN A 174 -9.87 2.63 -13.78
N VAL A 175 -8.68 2.29 -14.27
CA VAL A 175 -7.50 2.21 -13.42
C VAL A 175 -7.23 3.49 -12.61
N GLY A 176 -7.46 4.68 -13.21
CA GLY A 176 -7.33 5.96 -12.51
C GLY A 176 -8.38 6.24 -11.41
N ASN A 177 -9.41 5.40 -11.29
CA ASN A 177 -10.38 5.43 -10.17
C ASN A 177 -9.98 4.49 -9.02
N LEU A 178 -8.97 3.64 -9.24
CA LEU A 178 -8.43 2.76 -8.22
C LEU A 178 -7.28 3.47 -7.51
N LYS A 179 -7.07 3.13 -6.24
CA LYS A 179 -5.87 3.52 -5.51
C LYS A 179 -4.86 2.40 -5.60
N ILE A 180 -3.71 2.69 -6.21
CA ILE A 180 -2.63 1.71 -6.38
C ILE A 180 -1.44 2.14 -5.52
N SER A 181 -0.99 1.27 -4.62
CA SER A 181 0.14 1.59 -3.77
C SER A 181 1.43 1.66 -4.60
N GLY A 182 2.14 2.80 -4.50
CA GLY A 182 3.33 3.10 -5.30
C GLY A 182 3.05 3.68 -6.69
N GLU A 183 1.81 4.09 -7.00
CA GLU A 183 1.44 4.70 -8.28
C GLU A 183 2.21 5.98 -8.63
N ASP A 184 2.73 6.68 -7.62
CA ASP A 184 3.57 7.86 -7.74
C ASP A 184 5.00 7.55 -8.22
N LYS A 185 5.41 6.28 -8.18
CA LYS A 185 6.74 5.82 -8.55
C LYS A 185 6.71 5.18 -9.93
N ALA A 186 7.23 5.90 -10.93
CA ALA A 186 7.35 5.40 -12.30
C ALA A 186 8.18 4.11 -12.43
N THR A 187 9.03 3.82 -11.43
CA THR A 187 9.77 2.55 -11.33
C THR A 187 8.88 1.36 -10.99
N TYR A 188 7.72 1.59 -10.38
CA TYR A 188 6.79 0.55 -9.92
C TYR A 188 5.64 0.38 -10.91
N TRP A 189 5.05 1.50 -11.36
CA TRP A 189 3.90 1.49 -12.26
C TRP A 189 4.12 2.43 -13.44
N THR A 190 3.64 2.01 -14.61
CA THR A 190 3.50 2.87 -15.78
C THR A 190 2.03 2.92 -16.17
N PHE A 191 1.43 4.11 -16.07
CA PHE A 191 0.10 4.37 -16.57
C PHE A 191 0.20 4.72 -18.05
N MET A 192 -0.60 4.06 -18.89
CA MET A 192 -0.58 4.27 -20.33
C MET A 192 -1.94 3.95 -20.95
N SER A 193 -2.24 4.61 -22.06
CA SER A 193 -3.41 4.28 -22.88
C SER A 193 -3.05 3.24 -23.92
N ILE A 194 -3.85 2.19 -24.03
CA ILE A 194 -3.69 1.12 -25.01
C ILE A 194 -4.98 0.94 -25.83
N THR A 195 -4.85 0.41 -27.04
CA THR A 195 -5.96 0.00 -27.91
C THR A 195 -5.85 -1.50 -28.19
N GLU A 196 -6.97 -2.22 -28.20
CA GLU A 196 -7.00 -3.66 -28.51
C GLU A 196 -7.19 -3.92 -30.00
N SER A 197 -7.84 -2.99 -30.70
CA SER A 197 -7.99 -3.02 -32.16
C SER A 197 -7.90 -1.60 -32.73
N ALA A 198 -7.64 -1.49 -34.04
CA ALA A 198 -7.51 -0.19 -34.71
C ALA A 198 -8.80 0.66 -34.67
N ASN A 199 -9.95 0.04 -34.35
CA ASN A 199 -11.26 0.68 -34.36
C ASN A 199 -11.81 0.93 -32.95
N GLU A 200 -11.07 0.57 -31.90
CA GLU A 200 -11.50 0.74 -30.51
C GLU A 200 -10.90 1.98 -29.87
N SER A 201 -11.68 2.61 -29.00
CA SER A 201 -11.21 3.72 -28.18
C SER A 201 -10.10 3.24 -27.23
N ALA A 202 -9.04 4.03 -27.14
CA ALA A 202 -7.97 3.76 -26.18
C ALA A 202 -8.51 3.81 -24.74
N PHE A 203 -8.05 2.89 -23.90
CA PHE A 203 -8.34 2.88 -22.47
C PHE A 203 -7.05 2.87 -21.66
N GLU A 204 -7.12 3.44 -20.47
CA GLU A 204 -5.99 3.55 -19.56
C GLU A 204 -5.78 2.25 -18.79
N VAL A 205 -4.52 1.83 -18.67
CA VAL A 205 -4.07 0.69 -17.85
C VAL A 205 -2.89 1.08 -16.99
N ALA A 206 -2.72 0.41 -15.85
CA ALA A 206 -1.50 0.47 -15.04
C ALA A 206 -0.70 -0.81 -15.24
N LYS A 207 0.49 -0.67 -15.81
CA LYS A 207 1.44 -1.76 -16.03
C LYS A 207 2.47 -1.80 -14.91
N MET A 208 2.57 -2.94 -14.23
CA MET A 208 3.56 -3.21 -13.21
C MET A 208 4.94 -3.37 -13.86
N ARG A 209 5.90 -2.57 -13.39
CA ARG A 209 7.31 -2.62 -13.78
C ARG A 209 8.05 -3.57 -12.86
N GLU A 210 8.40 -3.08 -11.67
CA GLU A 210 9.11 -3.80 -10.64
C GLU A 210 8.55 -3.36 -9.28
N CYS A 211 7.62 -4.14 -8.74
CA CYS A 211 6.98 -3.88 -7.47
C CYS A 211 7.43 -4.89 -6.42
N TYR A 212 7.49 -4.46 -5.17
CA TYR A 212 7.79 -5.35 -4.03
C TYR A 212 6.56 -5.73 -3.23
N TYR A 213 5.44 -5.04 -3.44
CA TYR A 213 4.15 -5.32 -2.82
C TYR A 213 3.04 -5.02 -3.82
N LEU A 214 1.90 -5.65 -3.63
CA LEU A 214 0.68 -5.38 -4.40
C LEU A 214 -0.39 -4.86 -3.44
N ASP A 215 -1.00 -3.73 -3.78
CA ASP A 215 -2.21 -3.23 -3.11
C ASP A 215 -2.95 -2.32 -4.09
N VAL A 216 -3.96 -2.91 -4.74
CA VAL A 216 -4.90 -2.23 -5.63
C VAL A 216 -6.26 -2.26 -4.93
N ARG A 217 -6.83 -1.08 -4.68
CA ARG A 217 -8.12 -0.97 -3.95
C ARG A 217 -9.08 0.00 -4.59
N GLY A 218 -10.36 -0.32 -4.48
CA GLY A 218 -11.45 0.58 -4.85
C GLY A 218 -12.49 0.66 -3.76
N LYS A 219 -13.26 1.75 -3.79
CA LYS A 219 -14.33 2.04 -2.84
C LYS A 219 -15.54 2.64 -3.55
N PHE A 220 -16.74 2.27 -3.12
CA PHE A 220 -17.98 2.90 -3.60
C PHE A 220 -19.12 2.83 -2.60
N ASN A 221 -20.13 3.66 -2.84
CA ASN A 221 -21.37 3.64 -2.07
C ASN A 221 -22.44 2.83 -2.79
N THR A 222 -23.20 2.05 -2.03
CA THR A 222 -24.31 1.23 -2.56
C THR A 222 -25.57 2.03 -2.90
N GLU A 223 -25.59 3.34 -2.63
CA GLU A 223 -26.77 4.21 -2.72
C GLU A 223 -27.46 4.20 -4.09
N LYS A 224 -26.69 4.03 -5.16
CA LYS A 224 -27.22 4.01 -6.54
C LYS A 224 -27.51 2.61 -7.07
N LEU A 225 -27.17 1.56 -6.31
CA LEU A 225 -27.45 0.18 -6.70
C LEU A 225 -28.90 -0.18 -6.40
N THR A 226 -29.46 -1.12 -7.17
CA THR A 226 -30.81 -1.62 -6.94
C THR A 226 -30.84 -2.47 -5.68
N SER A 227 -31.51 -1.99 -4.63
CA SER A 227 -31.59 -2.72 -3.37
C SER A 227 -32.19 -4.12 -3.55
N GLY A 228 -31.66 -5.10 -2.81
CA GLY A 228 -32.07 -6.50 -2.90
C GLY A 228 -31.51 -7.26 -4.11
N THR A 229 -30.88 -6.57 -5.06
CA THR A 229 -30.21 -7.21 -6.21
C THR A 229 -28.84 -7.73 -5.78
N ARG A 230 -28.46 -8.90 -6.30
CA ARG A 230 -27.15 -9.52 -6.07
C ARG A 230 -26.14 -8.93 -7.06
N TYR A 231 -25.01 -8.45 -6.56
CA TYR A 231 -23.92 -7.90 -7.36
C TYR A 231 -22.63 -8.66 -7.10
N GLU A 232 -21.80 -8.76 -8.12
CA GLU A 232 -20.40 -9.17 -7.98
C GLU A 232 -19.47 -7.97 -8.21
N VAL A 233 -18.28 -8.05 -7.60
CA VAL A 233 -17.17 -7.15 -7.86
C VAL A 233 -16.05 -7.96 -8.50
N VAL A 234 -15.54 -7.54 -9.65
CA VAL A 234 -14.45 -8.23 -10.38
C VAL A 234 -13.33 -7.24 -10.70
N PHE A 235 -12.07 -7.65 -10.55
CA PHE A 235 -10.92 -6.96 -11.12
C PHE A 235 -10.70 -7.44 -12.55
N VAL A 236 -10.37 -6.53 -13.46
CA VAL A 236 -9.98 -6.86 -14.84
C VAL A 236 -8.48 -6.66 -14.98
N VAL A 237 -7.75 -7.76 -15.12
CA VAL A 237 -6.29 -7.76 -15.16
C VAL A 237 -5.77 -8.64 -16.30
N LYS A 238 -4.51 -8.46 -16.66
CA LYS A 238 -3.80 -9.26 -17.64
C LYS A 238 -2.40 -9.56 -17.09
N VAL A 239 -1.93 -10.78 -17.29
CA VAL A 239 -0.56 -11.18 -16.93
C VAL A 239 0.28 -11.28 -18.21
N GLU A 240 1.39 -10.55 -18.27
CA GLU A 240 2.28 -10.56 -19.42
C GLU A 240 3.27 -11.73 -19.37
N ASP A 241 3.93 -12.01 -20.50
CA ASP A 241 5.01 -13.01 -20.59
C ASP A 241 6.25 -12.61 -19.77
N THR A 242 6.40 -11.31 -19.49
CA THR A 242 7.50 -10.74 -18.70
C THR A 242 7.31 -10.91 -17.18
N MET A 243 6.22 -11.55 -16.77
CA MET A 243 5.90 -11.76 -15.36
C MET A 243 6.94 -12.64 -14.67
N SER A 244 7.48 -12.12 -13.57
CA SER A 244 8.36 -12.87 -12.68
C SER A 244 7.59 -14.00 -11.98
N THR A 245 8.32 -14.98 -11.46
CA THR A 245 7.72 -15.98 -10.58
C THR A 245 7.36 -15.35 -9.24
N TRP A 246 6.06 -15.29 -8.93
CA TRP A 246 5.57 -14.72 -7.68
C TRP A 246 5.63 -15.79 -6.58
N LYS A 247 6.56 -15.63 -5.62
CA LYS A 247 6.80 -16.63 -4.57
C LYS A 247 5.64 -16.85 -3.59
N PHE A 248 4.73 -15.89 -3.49
CA PHE A 248 3.63 -15.94 -2.54
C PHE A 248 2.32 -15.66 -3.27
N PRO A 249 1.21 -16.32 -2.88
CA PRO A 249 -0.09 -16.02 -3.46
C PRO A 249 -0.49 -14.58 -3.13
N ALA A 250 -1.15 -13.94 -4.08
CA ALA A 250 -1.90 -12.74 -3.81
C ALA A 250 -3.22 -13.10 -3.13
N LYS A 251 -3.88 -12.08 -2.59
CA LYS A 251 -5.21 -12.19 -2.00
C LYS A 251 -6.14 -11.21 -2.65
N VAL A 252 -7.37 -11.64 -2.90
CA VAL A 252 -8.45 -10.75 -3.31
C VAL A 252 -9.55 -10.81 -2.26
N HIS A 253 -10.10 -9.65 -1.90
CA HIS A 253 -11.19 -9.59 -0.94
C HIS A 253 -12.25 -8.55 -1.26
N LEU A 254 -13.43 -8.77 -0.69
CA LEU A 254 -14.56 -7.86 -0.65
C LEU A 254 -15.02 -7.65 0.79
N MET A 255 -15.14 -6.39 1.20
CA MET A 255 -15.65 -5.95 2.49
C MET A 255 -16.94 -5.13 2.30
N VAL A 256 -18.04 -5.65 2.83
CA VAL A 256 -19.32 -4.93 2.90
C VAL A 256 -19.70 -4.81 4.38
N PRO A 257 -19.90 -3.59 4.94
CA PRO A 257 -20.20 -3.43 6.36
C PRO A 257 -21.39 -4.28 6.81
N GLY A 258 -21.21 -5.05 7.88
CA GLY A 258 -22.22 -5.98 8.40
C GLY A 258 -22.31 -7.33 7.69
N ASN A 259 -21.44 -7.61 6.72
CA ASN A 259 -21.26 -8.94 6.13
C ASN A 259 -19.89 -9.50 6.54
N PRO A 260 -19.73 -10.84 6.54
CA PRO A 260 -18.41 -11.46 6.68
C PRO A 260 -17.45 -11.00 5.58
N LEU A 261 -16.17 -10.85 5.93
CA LEU A 261 -15.11 -10.62 4.95
C LEU A 261 -15.04 -11.81 3.98
N GLN A 262 -15.11 -11.54 2.69
CA GLN A 262 -14.83 -12.53 1.66
C GLN A 262 -13.39 -12.34 1.23
N GLU A 263 -12.52 -13.30 1.52
CA GLU A 263 -11.11 -13.27 1.13
C GLU A 263 -10.72 -14.63 0.53
N ARG A 264 -9.95 -14.61 -0.56
CA ARG A 264 -9.40 -15.80 -1.19
C ARG A 264 -7.99 -15.59 -1.71
N GLU A 265 -7.22 -16.66 -1.72
CA GLU A 265 -5.89 -16.69 -2.34
C GLU A 265 -6.02 -16.81 -3.85
N LEU A 266 -5.06 -16.20 -4.55
CA LEU A 266 -4.96 -16.16 -5.99
C LEU A 266 -3.50 -16.42 -6.37
N HIS A 267 -3.29 -17.46 -7.17
CA HIS A 267 -2.03 -17.72 -7.83
C HIS A 267 -2.11 -17.17 -9.25
N PHE A 268 -1.27 -16.19 -9.58
CA PHE A 268 -1.26 -15.59 -10.90
C PHE A 268 -0.67 -16.50 -11.98
N ASP A 269 0.07 -17.54 -11.58
CA ASP A 269 0.60 -18.56 -12.50
C ASP A 269 -0.52 -19.38 -13.17
N ASP A 270 -1.70 -19.43 -12.55
CA ASP A 270 -2.87 -20.14 -13.09
C ASP A 270 -3.63 -19.31 -14.15
N LEU A 271 -3.29 -18.01 -14.30
CA LEU A 271 -3.97 -17.13 -15.24
C LEU A 271 -3.40 -17.26 -16.65
N GLN A 272 -4.30 -17.19 -17.65
CA GLN A 272 -3.90 -17.21 -19.05
C GLN A 272 -3.05 -15.98 -19.40
N ARG A 273 -1.88 -16.24 -20.01
CA ARG A 273 -0.93 -15.21 -20.41
C ARG A 273 -1.51 -14.35 -21.53
N ASN A 274 -1.25 -13.06 -21.43
CA ASN A 274 -1.60 -12.02 -22.37
C ASN A 274 -3.10 -11.81 -22.66
N GLU A 275 -3.99 -12.39 -21.87
CA GLU A 275 -5.43 -12.20 -21.99
C GLU A 275 -6.00 -11.46 -20.78
N TRP A 276 -7.14 -10.78 -20.98
CA TRP A 276 -7.87 -10.16 -19.89
C TRP A 276 -8.63 -11.22 -19.12
N VAL A 277 -8.39 -11.26 -17.81
CA VAL A 277 -9.03 -12.16 -16.88
C VAL A 277 -9.82 -11.35 -15.86
N GLU A 278 -11.04 -11.80 -15.58
CA GLU A 278 -11.87 -11.26 -14.52
C GLU A 278 -11.63 -12.03 -13.21
N ILE A 279 -11.03 -11.37 -12.21
CA ILE A 279 -10.82 -11.94 -10.87
C ILE A 279 -11.92 -11.41 -9.95
N GLN A 280 -12.89 -12.25 -9.62
CA GLN A 280 -13.94 -11.87 -8.66
C GLN A 280 -13.35 -11.55 -7.27
N ALA A 281 -13.69 -10.40 -6.69
CA ALA A 281 -13.33 -10.06 -5.32
C ALA A 281 -14.34 -10.63 -4.33
N GLY A 282 -15.60 -10.71 -4.73
CA GLY A 282 -16.67 -11.31 -3.94
C GLY A 282 -18.04 -10.93 -4.48
N VAL A 283 -19.07 -11.38 -3.77
CA VAL A 283 -20.48 -11.21 -4.13
C VAL A 283 -21.26 -10.67 -2.95
N PHE A 284 -22.19 -9.75 -3.18
CA PHE A 284 -23.02 -9.19 -2.12
C PHE A 284 -24.44 -8.87 -2.61
N VAL A 285 -25.40 -8.83 -1.68
CA VAL A 285 -26.73 -8.30 -1.97
C VAL A 285 -26.73 -6.82 -1.62
N ALA A 286 -27.17 -5.97 -2.54
CA ALA A 286 -27.20 -4.53 -2.35
C ALA A 286 -28.11 -4.18 -1.16
N PRO A 287 -27.56 -3.61 -0.08
CA PRO A 287 -28.32 -3.29 1.11
C PRO A 287 -29.29 -2.12 0.84
N PRO A 288 -30.46 -2.06 1.52
CA PRO A 288 -31.37 -0.92 1.42
C PRO A 288 -30.80 0.36 2.03
N LEU A 289 -29.86 0.22 2.96
CA LEU A 289 -29.14 1.33 3.57
C LEU A 289 -27.83 1.60 2.82
N LYS A 290 -27.46 2.87 2.71
CA LYS A 290 -26.17 3.30 2.17
C LYS A 290 -25.01 2.69 2.98
N LYS A 291 -24.15 1.95 2.30
CA LYS A 291 -22.90 1.44 2.85
C LYS A 291 -21.74 1.74 1.90
N GLU A 292 -20.57 2.03 2.47
CA GLU A 292 -19.32 2.09 1.72
C GLU A 292 -18.77 0.65 1.60
N VAL A 293 -18.64 0.17 0.38
CA VAL A 293 -18.04 -1.12 0.03
C VAL A 293 -16.60 -0.90 -0.35
N GLU A 294 -15.71 -1.78 0.11
CA GLU A 294 -14.30 -1.78 -0.23
C GLU A 294 -13.89 -3.13 -0.82
N PHE A 295 -13.11 -3.10 -1.89
CA PHE A 295 -12.56 -4.29 -2.53
C PHE A 295 -11.07 -4.10 -2.78
N ARG A 296 -10.28 -5.16 -2.61
CA ARG A 296 -8.82 -5.12 -2.72
C ARG A 296 -8.25 -6.35 -3.41
N LEU A 297 -7.18 -6.13 -4.16
CA LEU A 297 -6.26 -7.13 -4.68
C LEU A 297 -4.88 -6.79 -4.14
N TYR A 298 -4.30 -7.67 -3.31
CA TYR A 298 -3.12 -7.31 -2.53
C TYR A 298 -2.21 -8.50 -2.20
N GLN A 299 -0.94 -8.21 -1.95
CA GLN A 299 0.07 -9.14 -1.46
C GLN A 299 0.98 -8.42 -0.47
N LYS A 300 0.95 -8.87 0.79
CA LYS A 300 1.66 -8.23 1.92
C LYS A 300 3.13 -8.64 2.06
N ARG A 301 3.58 -9.67 1.33
CA ARG A 301 4.94 -10.20 1.48
C ARG A 301 5.88 -9.57 0.45
N PRO A 302 6.97 -8.93 0.90
CA PRO A 302 7.91 -8.29 0.00
C PRO A 302 8.62 -9.34 -0.86
N HIS A 303 8.42 -9.26 -2.16
CA HIS A 303 9.11 -10.06 -3.19
C HIS A 303 9.01 -9.33 -4.51
N GLU A 304 10.02 -9.46 -5.36
CA GLU A 304 10.05 -8.79 -6.66
C GLU A 304 8.98 -9.34 -7.61
N MET A 305 8.09 -8.46 -8.04
CA MET A 305 6.91 -8.76 -8.84
C MET A 305 6.88 -7.87 -10.07
N THR A 306 6.77 -8.50 -11.23
CA THR A 306 6.62 -7.83 -12.53
C THR A 306 5.46 -8.44 -13.31
N GLY A 307 5.06 -7.80 -14.40
CA GLY A 307 4.21 -8.40 -15.44
C GLY A 307 2.70 -8.42 -15.18
N LEU A 308 2.21 -7.80 -14.10
CA LEU A 308 0.78 -7.54 -13.93
C LEU A 308 0.35 -6.27 -14.68
N VAL A 309 -0.76 -6.33 -15.40
CA VAL A 309 -1.43 -5.17 -16.01
C VAL A 309 -2.84 -5.06 -15.46
N VAL A 310 -3.20 -3.89 -14.95
CA VAL A 310 -4.51 -3.61 -14.37
C VAL A 310 -5.29 -2.69 -15.30
N LYS A 311 -6.45 -3.16 -15.78
CA LYS A 311 -7.40 -2.33 -16.56
C LYS A 311 -8.36 -1.59 -15.64
N GLY A 312 -8.83 -2.25 -14.59
CA GLY A 312 -9.81 -1.66 -13.68
C GLY A 312 -10.55 -2.67 -12.84
N ALA A 313 -11.76 -2.30 -12.41
CA ALA A 313 -12.70 -3.17 -11.74
C ALA A 313 -14.13 -2.89 -12.19
N ILE A 314 -15.01 -3.89 -12.07
CA ILE A 314 -16.41 -3.82 -12.47
C ILE A 314 -17.27 -4.28 -11.29
N VAL A 315 -18.33 -3.52 -11.00
CA VAL A 315 -19.44 -3.96 -10.17
C VAL A 315 -20.63 -4.14 -11.09
N ARG A 316 -21.22 -5.33 -11.12
CA ARG A 316 -22.36 -5.64 -12.01
C ARG A 316 -23.39 -6.55 -11.32
N PRO A 317 -24.67 -6.45 -11.70
CA PRO A 317 -25.68 -7.40 -11.20
C PRO A 317 -25.34 -8.81 -11.67
N MET A 318 -25.58 -9.79 -10.81
CA MET A 318 -25.59 -11.20 -11.18
C MET A 318 -27.02 -11.57 -11.59
N GLU A 319 -27.16 -12.36 -12.65
CA GLU A 319 -28.44 -12.95 -13.05
C GLU A 319 -28.96 -13.96 -12.02
#